data_AF-A0A533YJL8-F1
#
_entry.id   AF-A0A533YJL8-F1
#
_cell.length_a   1.000
_cell.length_b   1.000
_cell.length_c   1.000
_cell.angle_alpha   90.00
_cell.angle_beta   90.00
_cell.angle_gamma   90.00
#
_symmetry.space_group_name_H-M   'P 1'
#
loop_
_entity.id
_entity.type
_entity.pdbx_description
1 polymer ?
#
loop_
_entity_poly.entity_id
_entity_poly.type
_entity_poly.pdbx_seq_one_letter_code
_entity_poly.pdbx_strand_id
1 'polypeptide(L)' 'MAKRTMSEPDEAKLKKKVRGKLAATDNPEADAALRSLHKRLKRAQRKRRRLALRKRHAMGKQAGASAKTEAAPTPN' A
#
# COMPACT_ATOMS: atom_id res chain seq x y z
N MET A 1 -1.15 -12.09 -18.76
CA MET A 1 -0.60 -12.27 -17.39
C MET A 1 -1.55 -11.66 -16.37
N ALA A 2 -2.37 -12.48 -15.70
CA ALA A 2 -3.25 -12.02 -14.62
C ALA A 2 -2.40 -11.31 -13.56
N LYS A 3 -2.64 -10.01 -13.35
CA LYS A 3 -1.86 -9.21 -12.40
C LYS A 3 -2.26 -9.63 -10.99
N ARG A 4 -1.60 -10.64 -10.42
CA ARG A 4 -1.85 -11.11 -9.04
C ARG A 4 -1.80 -9.92 -8.09
N THR A 5 -2.92 -9.63 -7.44
CA THR A 5 -3.00 -8.61 -6.41
C THR A 5 -2.30 -9.14 -5.17
N MET A 6 -1.10 -8.64 -4.87
CA MET A 6 -0.47 -8.92 -3.58
C MET A 6 -1.40 -8.44 -2.46
N SER A 7 -1.74 -9.37 -1.59
CA SER A 7 -2.58 -9.17 -0.41
C SER A 7 -1.73 -8.77 0.81
N GLU A 8 -2.33 -8.23 1.86
CA GLU A 8 -1.63 -7.91 3.12
C GLU A 8 -0.85 -9.09 3.73
N PRO A 9 -1.38 -10.33 3.78
CA PRO A 9 -0.60 -11.48 4.26
C PRO A 9 0.63 -11.79 3.39
N ASP A 10 0.61 -11.42 2.09
CA ASP A 10 1.79 -11.55 1.24
C ASP A 10 2.89 -10.54 1.59
N GLU A 11 2.54 -9.37 2.12
CA GLU A 11 3.52 -8.37 2.59
C GLU A 11 4.28 -8.90 3.82
N ALA A 12 3.56 -9.50 4.78
CA ALA A 12 4.16 -10.10 5.98
C ALA A 12 5.10 -11.27 5.61
N LYS A 13 4.66 -12.16 4.71
CA LYS A 13 5.51 -13.26 4.18
C LYS A 13 6.76 -12.71 3.48
N LEU A 14 6.62 -11.65 2.69
CA LEU A 14 7.74 -11.03 1.99
C LEU A 14 8.73 -10.36 2.95
N LYS A 15 8.23 -9.71 4.01
CA LYS A 15 9.06 -9.14 5.08
C LYS A 15 9.85 -10.23 5.83
N LYS A 16 9.21 -11.37 6.14
CA LYS A 16 9.89 -12.52 6.75
C LYS A 16 10.98 -13.07 5.82
N LYS A 17 10.70 -13.18 4.52
CA LYS A 17 11.67 -13.65 3.51
C LYS A 17 12.88 -12.71 3.38
N VAL A 18 12.65 -11.40 3.40
CA VAL A 18 13.73 -10.40 3.40
C VAL A 18 14.61 -10.56 4.64
N ARG A 19 14.01 -10.64 5.85
CA ARG A 19 14.76 -10.79 7.10
C ARG A 19 15.57 -12.09 7.13
N GLY A 20 14.96 -13.21 6.73
CA GLY A 20 15.63 -14.50 6.68
C GLY A 20 16.80 -14.52 5.70
N LYS A 21 16.65 -13.89 4.52
CA LYS A 21 17.76 -13.74 3.58
C LYS A 21 18.84 -12.83 4.15
N LEU A 22 18.48 -11.67 4.66
CA LEU A 22 19.45 -10.69 5.22
C LEU A 22 20.33 -11.32 6.32
N ALA A 23 19.74 -12.14 7.19
CA ALA A 23 20.49 -12.84 8.24
C ALA A 23 21.41 -13.96 7.73
N ALA A 24 21.23 -14.40 6.48
CA ALA A 24 21.98 -15.49 5.87
C ALA A 24 22.99 -15.00 4.81
N THR A 25 23.18 -13.69 4.63
CA THR A 25 24.15 -13.13 3.69
C THR A 25 25.20 -12.30 4.42
N ASP A 26 26.47 -12.56 4.16
CA ASP A 26 27.56 -11.71 4.67
C ASP A 26 27.73 -10.41 3.87
N ASN A 27 27.27 -10.38 2.61
CA ASN A 27 27.29 -9.20 1.75
C ASN A 27 25.91 -8.88 1.15
N PRO A 28 25.05 -8.15 1.89
CA PRO A 28 23.67 -7.91 1.50
C PRO A 28 23.50 -6.93 0.33
N GLU A 29 24.46 -6.05 0.08
CA GLU A 29 24.42 -5.07 -1.01
C GLU A 29 24.71 -5.72 -2.38
N ALA A 30 25.59 -6.72 -2.39
CA ALA A 30 25.93 -7.47 -3.61
C ALA A 30 24.80 -8.42 -4.05
N ASP A 31 24.01 -8.98 -3.12
CA ASP A 31 22.97 -9.97 -3.43
C ASP A 31 21.82 -9.38 -4.27
N ALA A 32 21.82 -9.71 -5.57
CA ALA A 32 20.76 -9.34 -6.51
C ALA A 32 19.38 -9.87 -6.10
N ALA A 33 19.32 -11.05 -5.46
CA ALA A 33 18.08 -11.64 -5.00
C ALA A 33 17.50 -10.86 -3.81
N LEU A 34 18.34 -10.48 -2.84
CA LEU A 34 17.93 -9.63 -1.71
C LEU A 34 17.46 -8.25 -2.18
N ARG A 35 18.19 -7.62 -3.11
CA ARG A 35 17.78 -6.36 -3.75
C ARG A 35 16.42 -6.48 -4.44
N SER A 36 16.17 -7.58 -5.15
CA SER A 36 14.88 -7.86 -5.78
C SER A 36 13.73 -7.98 -4.76
N LEU A 37 13.97 -8.68 -3.65
CA LEU A 37 12.99 -8.81 -2.56
C LEU A 37 12.68 -7.46 -1.90
N HIS A 38 13.69 -6.64 -1.61
CA HIS A 38 13.49 -5.28 -1.11
C HIS A 38 12.66 -4.41 -2.06
N LYS A 39 12.96 -4.45 -3.36
CA LYS A 39 12.18 -3.71 -4.37
C LYS A 39 10.71 -4.16 -4.38
N ARG A 40 10.46 -5.46 -4.30
CA ARG A 40 9.09 -6.02 -4.26
C ARG A 40 8.35 -5.58 -2.98
N LEU A 41 9.02 -5.56 -1.82
CA LEU A 41 8.45 -5.11 -0.55
C LEU A 41 8.07 -3.63 -0.61
N LYS A 42 8.98 -2.77 -1.08
CA LYS A 42 8.70 -1.33 -1.26
C LYS A 42 7.53 -1.09 -2.23
N ARG A 43 7.39 -1.89 -3.29
CA ARG A 43 6.24 -1.80 -4.23
C ARG A 43 4.92 -2.14 -3.53
N ALA A 44 4.87 -3.21 -2.74
CA ALA A 44 3.68 -3.58 -1.97
C ALA A 44 3.27 -2.48 -0.98
N GLN A 45 4.23 -1.97 -0.20
CA GLN A 45 4.02 -0.86 0.74
C GLN A 45 3.50 0.40 0.06
N ARG A 46 4.09 0.78 -1.09
CA ARG A 46 3.60 1.93 -1.89
C ARG A 46 2.18 1.72 -2.36
N LYS A 47 1.82 0.52 -2.82
CA LYS A 47 0.46 0.20 -3.24
C LYS A 47 -0.53 0.32 -2.07
N ARG A 48 -0.17 -0.20 -0.89
CA ARG A 48 -0.96 -0.06 0.34
C ARG A 48 -1.19 1.41 0.70
N ARG A 49 -0.13 2.23 0.72
CA ARG A 49 -0.23 3.67 0.98
C ARG A 49 -1.12 4.39 -0.03
N ARG A 50 -0.97 4.09 -1.33
CA ARG A 50 -1.81 4.69 -2.38
C ARG A 50 -3.29 4.34 -2.20
N LEU A 51 -3.60 3.10 -1.83
CA LEU A 51 -4.98 2.69 -1.55
C LEU A 51 -5.53 3.38 -0.29
N ALA A 52 -4.73 3.50 0.77
CA ALA A 52 -5.12 4.23 1.97
C ALA A 52 -5.40 5.71 1.67
N LEU A 53 -4.52 6.38 0.91
CA LEU A 53 -4.73 7.77 0.46
C LEU A 53 -5.99 7.89 -0.39
N ARG A 54 -6.21 6.99 -1.35
CA ARG A 54 -7.46 6.96 -2.14
C ARG A 54 -8.70 6.84 -1.27
N LYS A 55 -8.69 5.96 -0.27
CA LYS A 55 -9.80 5.82 0.68
C LYS A 55 -10.01 7.11 1.48
N ARG A 56 -8.93 7.75 1.96
CA ARG A 56 -8.99 9.04 2.67
C ARG A 56 -9.56 10.16 1.79
N HIS A 57 -9.11 10.29 0.56
CA HIS A 57 -9.64 11.28 -0.38
C HIS A 57 -11.09 11.00 -0.77
N ALA A 58 -11.47 9.73 -0.97
CA ALA A 58 -12.86 9.36 -1.22
C ALA A 58 -13.76 9.72 -0.03
N MET A 59 -13.32 9.45 1.20
CA MET A 59 -14.04 9.85 2.42
C MET A 59 -14.12 11.37 2.58
N GLY A 60 -13.04 12.11 2.30
CA GLY A 60 -13.05 13.57 2.31
C GLY A 60 -13.96 14.17 1.22
N LYS A 61 -14.05 13.51 0.05
CA LYS A 61 -14.96 13.91 -1.04
C LYS A 61 -16.43 13.58 -0.71
N GLN A 62 -16.69 12.49 0.01
CA GLN A 62 -18.01 12.17 0.54
C GLN A 62 -18.43 13.21 1.59
N ALA A 63 -17.52 13.57 2.52
CA ALA A 63 -17.78 14.62 3.51
C ALA A 63 -18.01 16.01 2.89
N GLY A 64 -17.28 16.36 1.83
CA GLY A 64 -17.50 17.59 1.07
C GLY A 64 -18.77 17.57 0.19
N ALA A 65 -19.24 16.39 -0.22
CA ALA A 65 -20.49 16.24 -0.97
C ALA A 65 -21.72 16.28 -0.05
N SER A 66 -21.64 15.65 1.14
CA SER A 66 -22.71 15.73 2.15
C SER A 66 -22.88 17.15 2.69
N ALA A 67 -21.78 17.89 2.92
CA ALA A 67 -21.83 19.29 3.35
C ALA A 67 -22.43 20.25 2.29
N LYS A 68 -22.40 19.88 1.00
CA LYS A 68 -23.04 20.67 -0.08
C LYS A 68 -24.51 20.35 -0.27
N THR A 69 -25.00 19.24 0.26
CA THR A 69 -26.40 18.81 0.08
C THR A 69 -27.29 19.26 1.24
N GLU A 70 -26.70 19.49 2.43
CA GLU A 70 -27.41 20.05 3.60
C GLU A 70 -27.58 21.59 3.56
N ALA A 71 -26.93 22.27 2.62
CA ALA A 71 -27.00 23.74 2.48
C ALA A 71 -27.99 24.20 1.39
N ALA A 72 -28.99 23.38 1.04
CA ALA A 72 -30.11 23.82 0.21
C ALA A 72 -31.22 24.39 1.11
N PRO A 73 -31.58 25.68 0.97
CA PRO A 73 -32.56 26.31 1.84
C PRO A 73 -33.96 25.71 1.61
N THR A 74 -34.58 25.22 2.67
CA THR A 74 -36.01 24.91 2.71
C THR A 74 -36.83 26.20 2.58
N PRO A 75 -37.70 26.34 1.56
CA PRO A 75 -38.64 27.44 1.50
C PRO A 75 -39.88 27.11 2.34
N ASN A 76 -40.13 27.90 3.39
CA ASN A 76 -41.47 28.28 3.83
C ASN A 76 -41.39 29.56 4.65
#